data_AF-A0A183DKP5-F1
#
_entry.id   AF-A0A183DKP5-F1
#
_cell.length_a   1.000
_cell.length_b   1.000
_cell.length_c   1.000
_cell.angle_alpha   90.00
_cell.angle_beta   90.00
_cell.angle_gamma   90.00
#
_symmetry.space_group_name_H-M   'P 1'
#
loop_
_entity.id
_entity.type
_entity.pdbx_description
1 polymer ?
#
loop_
_entity_poly.entity_id
_entity_poly.type
_entity_poly.pdbx_seq_one_letter_code
_entity_poly.pdbx_strand_id
1 'polypeptide(L)'
;MGALMSWWVWFCWRERNPKSDPSDVYIVTSTVSSSISRTIAAKEGFKTVQCLTGFKWLGNKTDELRRQGKTVLLAWEESIGFMFGHSLDKDGVTAAATFAEIASYLQSKGVTLSEQLIKIYCE
;
A
#
# COMPACT_ATOMS: atom_id res chain seq x y z
N MET A 1 -8.20 3.96 5.95
CA MET A 1 -7.36 2.75 6.10
C MET A 1 -6.38 2.59 4.94
N GLY A 2 -6.85 2.50 3.68
CA GLY A 2 -5.96 2.33 2.51
C GLY A 2 -4.88 3.40 2.34
N ALA A 3 -5.17 4.67 2.67
CA ALA A 3 -4.18 5.75 2.69
C ALA A 3 -3.02 5.48 3.67
N LEU A 4 -3.36 5.21 4.94
CA LEU A 4 -2.39 4.88 5.99
C LEU A 4 -1.58 3.63 5.66
N MET A 5 -2.24 2.58 5.14
CA MET A 5 -1.55 1.34 4.75
C MET A 5 -0.61 1.56 3.56
N SER A 6 -1.03 2.33 2.55
CA SER A 6 -0.16 2.68 1.41
C SER A 6 1.06 3.48 1.85
N TRP A 7 0.86 4.49 2.70
CA TRP A 7 1.95 5.26 3.29
C TRP A 7 2.89 4.37 4.10
N TRP A 8 2.35 3.49 4.95
CA TRP A 8 3.16 2.66 5.83
C TRP A 8 4.04 1.67 5.09
N VAL A 9 3.48 0.92 4.12
CA VAL A 9 4.28 -0.06 3.37
C VAL A 9 5.36 0.63 2.55
N TRP A 10 5.08 1.81 2.02
CA TRP A 10 6.06 2.61 1.31
C TRP A 10 7.15 3.11 2.24
N PHE A 11 6.79 3.74 3.36
CA PHE A 11 7.71 4.23 4.37
C PHE A 11 8.67 3.13 4.83
N CYS A 12 8.13 1.97 5.23
CA CYS A 12 8.91 0.81 5.63
C CYS A 12 9.82 0.27 4.50
N TRP A 13 9.34 0.25 3.25
CA TRP A 13 10.15 -0.18 2.13
C TRP A 13 11.32 0.78 1.87
N ARG A 14 11.09 2.10 1.93
CA ARG A 14 12.13 3.12 1.75
C ARG A 14 13.18 3.11 2.84
N GLU A 15 12.78 2.98 4.09
CA GLU A 15 13.73 2.85 5.21
C GLU A 15 14.65 1.63 5.04
N ARG A 16 14.12 0.51 4.52
CA ARG A 16 14.90 -0.70 4.23
C ARG A 16 15.72 -0.62 2.94
N ASN A 17 15.36 0.26 2.01
CA ASN A 17 15.93 0.36 0.66
C ASN A 17 16.29 1.81 0.29
N PRO A 18 17.15 2.49 1.05
CA PRO A 18 17.34 3.94 0.92
C PRO A 18 17.90 4.38 -0.44
N LYS A 19 18.66 3.50 -1.12
CA LYS A 19 19.33 3.78 -2.41
C LYS A 19 18.67 3.10 -3.61
N SER A 20 17.61 2.31 -3.40
CA SER A 20 16.97 1.57 -4.48
C SER A 20 16.08 2.48 -5.33
N ASP A 21 16.08 2.27 -6.64
CA ASP A 21 15.16 2.94 -7.55
C ASP A 21 13.72 2.43 -7.30
N PRO A 22 12.77 3.33 -6.95
CA PRO A 22 11.41 2.91 -6.70
C PRO A 22 10.59 2.67 -7.96
N SER A 23 11.14 2.92 -9.15
CA SER A 23 10.41 2.80 -10.42
C SER A 23 9.91 1.37 -10.72
N ASP A 24 10.44 0.36 -10.03
CA ASP A 24 10.02 -1.04 -10.11
C ASP A 24 9.21 -1.53 -8.91
N VAL A 25 8.77 -0.59 -8.06
CA VAL A 25 7.91 -0.83 -6.90
C VAL A 25 6.48 -0.40 -7.20
N TYR A 26 5.53 -1.22 -6.79
CA TYR A 26 4.13 -1.10 -7.17
C TYR A 26 3.18 -1.24 -5.98
N ILE A 27 2.11 -0.43 -6.02
CA ILE A 27 0.87 -0.65 -5.27
C ILE A 27 -0.27 -0.87 -6.27
N VAL A 28 -1.08 -1.89 -6.05
CA VAL A 28 -2.21 -2.24 -6.93
C VAL A 28 -3.52 -1.86 -6.24
N THR A 29 -4.44 -1.19 -6.93
CA THR A 29 -5.73 -0.77 -6.36
C THR A 29 -6.91 -1.09 -7.27
N SER A 30 -8.13 -1.15 -6.73
CA SER A 30 -9.34 -1.15 -7.56
C SER A 30 -9.59 0.24 -8.17
N THR A 31 -10.33 0.31 -9.28
CA THR A 31 -10.65 1.56 -9.99
C THR A 31 -11.60 2.48 -9.21
N VAL A 32 -12.36 1.92 -8.26
CA VAL A 32 -13.30 2.66 -7.40
C VAL A 32 -12.70 3.00 -6.04
N SER A 33 -11.49 2.52 -5.74
CA SER A 33 -10.73 2.93 -4.56
C SER A 33 -10.21 4.35 -4.67
N SER A 34 -9.97 4.98 -3.52
CA SER A 34 -9.33 6.29 -3.45
C SER A 34 -8.03 6.31 -4.26
N SER A 35 -7.82 7.37 -5.03
CA SER A 35 -6.58 7.62 -5.78
C SER A 35 -5.39 8.01 -4.91
N ILE A 36 -5.53 8.02 -3.58
CA ILE A 36 -4.49 8.47 -2.66
C ILE A 36 -3.15 7.74 -2.85
N SER A 37 -3.16 6.43 -3.13
CA SER A 37 -1.92 5.68 -3.41
C SER A 37 -1.19 6.24 -4.65
N ARG A 38 -1.93 6.72 -5.66
CA ARG A 38 -1.35 7.35 -6.85
C ARG A 38 -0.76 8.71 -6.52
N THR A 39 -1.41 9.50 -5.67
CA THR A 39 -0.88 10.80 -5.23
C THR A 39 0.44 10.61 -4.48
N ILE A 40 0.50 9.66 -3.54
CA ILE A 40 1.74 9.31 -2.84
C ILE A 40 2.79 8.84 -3.84
N ALA A 41 2.43 7.97 -4.79
CA ALA A 41 3.33 7.47 -5.82
C ALA A 41 3.96 8.57 -6.69
N ALA A 42 3.17 9.58 -7.08
CA ALA A 42 3.65 10.70 -7.89
C ALA A 42 4.73 11.53 -7.18
N LYS A 43 4.64 11.65 -5.86
CA LYS A 43 5.64 12.32 -5.01
C LYS A 43 6.87 11.46 -4.77
N GLU A 44 6.67 10.17 -4.56
CA GLU A 44 7.65 9.26 -3.97
C GLU A 44 8.39 8.39 -5.01
N GLY A 45 7.88 8.31 -6.24
CA GLY A 45 8.53 7.67 -7.39
C GLY A 45 8.18 6.19 -7.61
N PHE A 46 7.41 5.55 -6.72
CA PHE A 46 6.85 4.22 -7.02
C PHE A 46 5.69 4.32 -8.02
N LYS A 47 5.21 3.17 -8.49
CA LYS A 47 4.12 3.09 -9.47
C LYS A 47 2.84 2.57 -8.84
N THR A 48 1.70 2.96 -9.43
CA THR A 48 0.40 2.36 -9.10
C THR A 48 -0.24 1.74 -10.31
N VAL A 49 -0.92 0.61 -10.13
CA VAL A 49 -1.77 0.01 -11.16
C VAL A 49 -3.21 -0.05 -10.66
N GLN A 50 -4.13 0.51 -11.43
CA GLN A 50 -5.57 0.37 -11.18
C GLN A 50 -6.11 -0.82 -11.96
N CYS A 51 -6.92 -1.62 -11.29
CA CYS A 51 -7.61 -2.79 -11.83
C CYS A 51 -9.13 -2.61 -11.72
N LEU A 52 -9.90 -3.43 -12.46
CA LEU A 52 -11.35 -3.49 -12.29
C LEU A 52 -11.71 -3.96 -10.87
N THR A 53 -12.91 -3.61 -10.41
CA THR A 53 -13.42 -4.03 -9.10
C THR A 53 -13.48 -5.55 -8.98
N GLY A 54 -13.12 -6.07 -7.80
CA GLY A 54 -13.04 -7.49 -7.51
C GLY A 54 -11.60 -7.98 -7.37
N PHE A 55 -11.29 -8.58 -6.22
CA PHE A 55 -9.92 -8.91 -5.82
C PHE A 55 -9.17 -9.84 -6.79
N LYS A 56 -9.88 -10.67 -7.56
CA LYS A 56 -9.28 -11.52 -8.60
C LYS A 56 -8.39 -10.72 -9.57
N TRP A 57 -8.80 -9.49 -9.92
CA TRP A 57 -8.04 -8.65 -10.84
C TRP A 57 -6.76 -8.11 -10.19
N LEU A 58 -6.83 -7.76 -8.90
CA LEU A 58 -5.71 -7.28 -8.11
C LEU A 58 -4.69 -8.41 -7.88
N GLY A 59 -5.14 -9.62 -7.55
CA GLY A 59 -4.32 -10.81 -7.40
C GLY A 59 -3.60 -11.17 -8.70
N ASN A 60 -4.35 -11.27 -9.81
CA ASN A 60 -3.78 -11.58 -11.14
C ASN A 60 -2.73 -10.54 -11.58
N LYS A 61 -3.02 -9.25 -11.44
CA LYS A 61 -2.07 -8.19 -11.79
C LYS A 61 -0.84 -8.23 -10.88
N THR A 62 -1.01 -8.56 -9.60
CA THR A 62 0.11 -8.72 -8.68
C THR A 62 1.02 -9.88 -9.08
N ASP A 63 0.47 -11.04 -9.44
CA ASP A 63 1.25 -12.18 -9.93
C ASP A 63 1.99 -11.83 -11.23
N GLU A 64 1.31 -11.18 -12.18
CA GLU A 64 1.91 -10.72 -13.45
C GLU A 64 3.13 -9.82 -13.22
N LEU A 65 2.99 -8.79 -12.38
CA LEU A 65 4.07 -7.85 -12.05
C LEU A 65 5.25 -8.57 -11.38
N ARG A 66 4.97 -9.50 -10.46
CA ARG A 66 6.01 -10.29 -9.79
C ARG A 66 6.79 -11.18 -10.76
N ARG A 67 6.11 -11.82 -11.72
CA ARG A 67 6.77 -12.61 -12.78
C ARG A 67 7.66 -11.75 -13.69
N GLN A 68 7.36 -10.47 -13.81
CA GLN A 68 8.19 -9.49 -14.53
C GLN A 68 9.35 -8.94 -13.66
N GLY A 69 9.59 -9.50 -12.47
CA GLY A 69 10.63 -9.07 -11.55
C GLY A 69 10.29 -7.79 -10.77
N LYS A 70 9.04 -7.33 -10.80
CA LYS A 70 8.61 -6.11 -10.09
C LYS A 70 8.24 -6.40 -8.64
N THR A 71 8.43 -5.40 -7.78
CA THR A 71 8.07 -5.50 -6.36
C THR A 71 6.67 -4.96 -6.15
N VAL A 72 5.73 -5.78 -5.68
CA VAL A 72 4.39 -5.34 -5.30
C VAL A 72 4.26 -5.36 -3.78
N LEU A 73 4.16 -4.18 -3.18
CA LEU A 73 4.12 -4.02 -1.72
C LEU A 73 2.73 -4.30 -1.14
N LEU A 74 1.70 -3.85 -1.85
CA LEU A 74 0.32 -3.88 -1.39
C LEU A 74 -0.62 -3.96 -2.59
N ALA A 75 -1.63 -4.83 -2.47
CA ALA A 75 -2.84 -4.70 -3.27
C ALA A 75 -4.02 -4.42 -2.35
N TRP A 76 -4.88 -3.46 -2.69
CA TRP A 76 -6.04 -3.16 -1.85
C TRP A 76 -7.26 -2.60 -2.60
N GLU A 77 -8.43 -2.83 -2.04
CA GLU A 77 -9.71 -2.30 -2.52
C GLU A 77 -10.53 -1.66 -1.39
N GLU A 78 -11.48 -0.81 -1.75
CA GLU A 78 -12.28 0.03 -0.85
C GLU A 78 -13.15 -0.77 0.11
N SER A 79 -13.51 -2.00 -0.27
CA SER A 79 -14.31 -2.94 0.53
C SER A 79 -13.49 -3.65 1.63
N ILE A 80 -12.46 -2.99 2.17
CA ILE A 80 -11.58 -3.49 3.25
C ILE A 80 -10.83 -4.76 2.80
N GLY A 81 -10.58 -4.91 1.50
CA GLY A 81 -9.75 -5.98 0.96
C GLY A 81 -8.31 -5.53 0.89
N PHE A 82 -7.41 -6.20 1.62
CA PHE A 82 -5.98 -5.91 1.60
C PHE A 82 -5.20 -7.20 1.42
N MET A 83 -4.10 -7.12 0.66
CA MET A 83 -3.14 -8.19 0.51
C MET A 83 -1.73 -7.64 0.64
N PHE A 84 -1.08 -8.12 1.69
CA PHE A 84 0.34 -7.95 1.93
C PHE A 84 1.03 -9.26 1.55
N GLY A 85 2.21 -9.18 0.93
CA GLY A 85 2.95 -10.40 0.59
C GLY A 85 2.26 -11.28 -0.46
N HIS A 86 2.33 -12.61 -0.29
CA HIS A 86 2.19 -13.59 -1.40
C HIS A 86 0.87 -14.36 -1.46
N SER A 87 -0.14 -14.05 -0.64
CA SER A 87 -1.39 -14.85 -0.61
C SER A 87 -2.17 -14.84 -1.93
N LEU A 88 -2.00 -13.81 -2.77
CA LEU A 88 -2.80 -13.57 -4.00
C LEU A 88 -4.31 -13.46 -3.76
N ASP A 89 -4.70 -13.32 -2.48
CA ASP A 89 -6.07 -13.16 -1.99
C ASP A 89 -6.06 -12.22 -0.79
N LYS A 90 -7.24 -11.77 -0.35
CA LYS A 90 -7.41 -10.92 0.82
C LYS A 90 -6.88 -11.63 2.06
N ASP A 91 -6.08 -10.91 2.83
CA ASP A 91 -5.56 -11.37 4.11
C ASP A 91 -5.88 -10.36 5.20
N GLY A 92 -7.01 -10.59 5.87
CA GLY A 92 -7.45 -9.76 6.99
C GLY A 92 -6.57 -9.88 8.23
N VAL A 93 -5.87 -11.00 8.42
CA VAL A 93 -5.01 -11.23 9.59
C VAL A 93 -3.76 -10.38 9.46
N THR A 94 -3.08 -10.45 8.32
CA THR A 94 -1.91 -9.61 8.05
C THR A 94 -2.28 -8.14 7.98
N ALA A 95 -3.46 -7.81 7.44
CA ALA A 95 -3.97 -6.43 7.45
C ALA A 95 -4.18 -5.90 8.88
N ALA A 96 -4.80 -6.67 9.76
CA ALA A 96 -5.00 -6.28 11.15
C ALA A 96 -3.68 -6.10 11.89
N ALA A 97 -2.74 -7.03 11.73
CA ALA A 97 -1.40 -6.94 12.32
C ALA A 97 -0.64 -5.71 11.82
N THR A 98 -0.68 -5.43 10.51
CA THR A 98 -0.04 -4.25 9.91
C THR A 98 -0.68 -2.96 10.42
N PHE A 99 -2.01 -2.92 10.56
CA PHE A 99 -2.68 -1.74 11.09
C PHE A 99 -2.36 -1.49 12.57
N ALA A 100 -2.24 -2.55 13.36
CA ALA A 100 -1.78 -2.47 14.74
C ALA A 100 -0.32 -1.97 14.84
N GLU A 101 0.55 -2.40 13.91
CA GLU A 101 1.92 -1.90 13.78
C GLU A 101 1.94 -0.40 13.50
N ILE A 102 1.11 0.09 12.55
CA ILE A 102 0.96 1.53 12.26
C ILE A 102 0.56 2.29 13.53
N ALA A 103 -0.46 1.80 14.24
CA ALA A 103 -0.96 2.43 15.46
C ALA A 103 0.13 2.48 16.55
N SER A 104 0.84 1.38 16.77
CA SER A 104 1.94 1.31 17.74
C SER A 104 3.10 2.23 17.37
N TYR A 105 3.50 2.26 16.10
CA TYR A 105 4.55 3.16 15.62
C TYR A 105 4.17 4.63 15.82
N LEU A 106 2.98 5.04 15.39
CA LEU A 106 2.54 6.42 15.54
C LEU A 106 2.39 6.82 17.01
N GLN A 107 1.88 5.92 17.85
CA GLN A 107 1.83 6.14 19.30
C GLN A 107 3.22 6.39 19.88
N SER A 108 4.25 5.64 19.44
CA SER A 108 5.64 5.87 19.87
C SER A 108 6.20 7.24 19.46
N LYS A 109 5.59 7.88 18.45
CA LYS A 109 5.91 9.23 17.98
C LYS A 109 4.99 10.31 18.57
N GLY A 110 4.05 9.95 19.44
CA GLY A 110 3.06 10.88 19.98
C GLY A 110 2.08 11.42 18.92
N VAL A 111 1.86 10.68 17.83
CA VAL A 111 0.99 11.05 16.71
C VAL A 111 -0.21 10.11 16.67
N THR A 112 -1.41 10.63 16.46
CA THR A 112 -2.62 9.83 16.27
C THR A 112 -2.78 9.37 14.82
N LEU A 113 -3.58 8.32 14.59
CA LEU A 113 -3.92 7.87 13.24
C LEU A 113 -4.58 8.97 12.40
N SER A 114 -5.45 9.79 13.02
CA SER A 114 -6.14 10.89 12.35
C SER A 114 -5.19 12.01 11.95
N GLU A 115 -4.25 12.39 12.82
CA GLU A 115 -3.23 13.38 12.48
C GLU A 115 -2.32 12.89 11.36
N GLN A 116 -1.90 11.62 11.39
CA GLN A 116 -1.11 11.06 10.30
C GLN A 116 -1.89 11.04 8.98
N LEU A 117 -3.19 10.71 9.04
CA LEU A 117 -4.05 10.75 7.85
C LEU A 117 -4.16 12.17 7.28
N ILE A 118 -4.28 13.19 8.12
CA ILE A 118 -4.29 14.60 7.69
C ILE A 118 -2.94 14.97 7.06
N LYS A 119 -1.81 14.56 7.66
CA LYS A 119 -0.48 14.78 7.07
C LYS A 119 -0.38 14.21 5.66
N ILE A 120 -0.84 12.98 5.46
CA ILE A 120 -0.87 12.33 4.13
C ILE A 120 -1.72 13.14 3.11
N TYR A 121 -2.78 13.81 3.56
CA TYR A 121 -3.63 14.61 2.67
C TYR A 121 -3.12 16.03 2.41
N CYS A 122 -2.27 16.57 3.28
CA CYS A 122 -1.70 17.92 3.13
C CYS A 122 -0.36 17.94 2.37
N GLU A 123 0.22 16.76 2.14
CA GLU A 123 1.47 16.55 1.40
C GLU A 123 1.28 16.48 -0.12
#